data_AF-A0A8T3L2Y9-F1
#
_entry.id   AF-A0A8T3L2Y9-F1
#
_cell.length_a   1.000
_cell.length_b   1.000
_cell.length_c   1.000
_cell.angle_alpha   90.00
_cell.angle_beta   90.00
_cell.angle_gamma   90.00
#
_symmetry.space_group_name_H-M   'P 1'
#
loop_
_entity.id
_entity.type
_entity.pdbx_description
1 polymer ?
#
loop_
_entity_poly.entity_id
_entity_poly.type
_entity_poly.pdbx_seq_one_letter_code
_entity_poly.pdbx_strand_id
1 'polypeptide(L)'
;MASTFNREDRRLKTIPMQWTDYQSMLQRPDSIGKLLFNDVSYFTYARRLNLMDPIQEGSILFTIPAQQLDEIKDGLLRDFELLFALLFFLIALFGWRFSQQLLEPLHRLFLFTNETPEQQNKEPLKIKTKDEVGALAYHFNDLINDIKKKNRELENRVEERTRELQEAKERAEKANRSLQNAHSQLEQRVEQRTSELQQSEERTRAIIDSAADGIIVIDGKGIVETFSPSAETIFGYGASEVTGNNINMLMP
;
A
#
# COMPACT_ATOMS: atom_id res chain seq x y z
N MET A 1 70.85 -58.62 1.93
CA MET A 1 69.81 -58.80 0.90
C MET A 1 68.49 -58.39 1.50
N ALA A 2 67.75 -57.47 0.87
CA ALA A 2 66.42 -57.07 1.34
C ALA A 2 65.38 -58.05 0.79
N SER A 3 64.70 -58.77 1.67
CA SER A 3 63.60 -59.68 1.29
C SER A 3 62.29 -58.89 1.39
N THR A 4 61.52 -58.85 0.30
CA THR A 4 60.25 -58.11 0.26
C THR A 4 59.07 -59.08 0.28
N PHE A 5 57.97 -58.69 0.93
CA PHE A 5 56.76 -59.49 1.02
C PHE A 5 55.77 -59.07 -0.07
N ASN A 6 55.40 -59.98 -0.97
CA ASN A 6 54.36 -59.74 -1.97
C ASN A 6 53.01 -60.26 -1.46
N ARG A 7 52.00 -59.38 -1.42
CA ARG A 7 50.67 -59.67 -0.87
C ARG A 7 49.81 -60.58 -1.79
N GLU A 8 50.02 -60.55 -3.10
CA GLU A 8 49.21 -61.34 -4.04
C GLU A 8 49.58 -62.83 -4.02
N ASP A 9 50.88 -63.15 -4.01
CA ASP A 9 51.36 -64.53 -4.12
C ASP A 9 51.62 -65.23 -2.77
N ARG A 10 51.48 -64.51 -1.64
CA ARG A 10 51.88 -64.96 -0.28
C ARG A 10 53.30 -65.54 -0.19
N ARG A 11 54.17 -65.19 -1.15
CA ARG A 11 55.58 -65.63 -1.22
C ARG A 11 56.50 -64.44 -1.06
N LEU A 12 57.58 -64.62 -0.31
CA LEU A 12 58.67 -63.66 -0.24
C LEU A 12 59.32 -63.57 -1.63
N LYS A 13 59.23 -62.41 -2.28
CA LYS A 13 59.94 -62.12 -3.52
C LYS A 13 61.08 -61.16 -3.19
N THR A 14 62.31 -61.58 -3.46
CA THR A 14 63.49 -60.72 -3.28
C THR A 14 63.54 -59.76 -4.46
N ILE A 15 63.35 -58.47 -4.22
CA ILE A 15 63.66 -57.44 -5.21
C ILE A 15 65.17 -57.19 -5.10
N PRO A 16 66.00 -57.53 -6.10
CA PRO A 16 67.41 -57.20 -6.09
C PRO A 16 67.57 -55.68 -6.20
N MET A 17 67.66 -55.03 -5.04
CA MET A 17 67.95 -53.62 -4.88
C MET A 17 69.43 -53.45 -4.56
N GLN A 18 70.07 -52.42 -5.12
CA GLN A 18 71.42 -52.06 -4.72
C GLN A 18 71.42 -51.61 -3.25
N TRP A 19 72.43 -52.04 -2.49
CA TRP A 19 72.53 -51.72 -1.06
C TRP A 19 72.55 -50.21 -0.78
N THR A 20 73.12 -49.43 -1.72
CA THR A 20 73.16 -47.97 -1.68
C THR A 20 71.77 -47.34 -1.76
N ASP A 21 70.91 -47.83 -2.65
CA ASP A 21 69.56 -47.31 -2.84
C ASP A 21 68.70 -47.61 -1.60
N TYR A 22 68.83 -48.83 -1.07
CA TYR A 22 68.18 -49.25 0.18
C TYR A 22 68.58 -48.37 1.37
N GLN A 23 69.88 -48.11 1.56
CA GLN A 23 70.38 -47.26 2.63
C GLN A 23 69.93 -45.80 2.46
N SER A 24 69.91 -45.30 1.22
CA SER A 24 69.46 -43.93 0.92
C SER A 24 68.00 -43.69 1.31
N MET A 25 67.13 -44.70 1.10
CA MET A 25 65.71 -44.63 1.49
C MET A 25 65.54 -44.63 3.01
N LEU A 26 66.35 -45.41 3.74
CA LEU A 26 66.31 -45.48 5.20
C LEU A 26 66.89 -44.24 5.91
N GLN A 27 67.62 -43.39 5.21
CA GLN A 27 68.08 -42.10 5.72
C GLN A 27 67.00 -41.01 5.67
N ARG A 28 65.92 -41.23 4.90
CA ARG A 28 64.77 -40.33 4.81
C ARG A 28 63.47 -41.05 5.25
N PRO A 29 63.34 -41.35 6.55
CA PRO A 29 62.34 -42.29 7.07
C PRO A 29 60.86 -41.89 6.86
N ASP A 30 60.59 -40.66 6.41
CA ASP A 30 59.24 -40.15 6.14
C ASP A 30 59.01 -39.75 4.68
N SER A 31 59.94 -40.08 3.77
CA SER A 31 59.82 -39.74 2.35
C SER A 31 59.40 -40.93 1.50
N ILE A 32 58.43 -40.70 0.61
CA ILE A 32 58.06 -41.67 -0.43
C ILE A 32 59.06 -41.53 -1.57
N GLY A 33 59.80 -42.59 -1.88
CA GLY A 33 60.73 -42.67 -3.00
C GLY A 33 60.12 -43.38 -4.20
N LYS A 34 60.67 -43.13 -5.40
CA LYS A 34 60.38 -43.94 -6.60
C LYS A 34 61.51 -44.93 -6.82
N LEU A 35 61.16 -46.19 -7.08
CA LEU A 35 62.10 -47.28 -7.39
C LEU A 35 61.74 -47.86 -8.76
N LEU A 36 62.72 -48.03 -9.65
CA LEU A 36 62.54 -48.74 -10.91
C LEU A 36 63.06 -50.17 -10.76
N PHE A 37 62.22 -51.17 -11.05
CA PHE A 37 62.62 -52.58 -10.99
C PHE A 37 61.92 -53.38 -12.09
N ASN A 38 62.70 -54.12 -12.90
CA ASN A 38 62.21 -54.85 -14.09
C ASN A 38 61.30 -53.99 -14.98
N ASP A 39 61.73 -52.76 -15.29
CA ASP A 39 60.98 -51.75 -16.05
C ASP A 39 59.63 -51.30 -15.45
N VAL A 40 59.33 -51.70 -14.21
CA VAL A 40 58.15 -51.25 -13.46
C VAL A 40 58.58 -50.23 -12.41
N SER A 41 57.94 -49.05 -12.42
CA SER A 41 58.14 -48.03 -11.39
C SER A 41 57.28 -48.35 -10.17
N TYR A 42 57.85 -48.22 -8.98
CA TYR A 42 57.21 -48.45 -7.70
C TYR A 42 57.32 -47.22 -6.80
N PHE A 43 56.23 -46.89 -6.10
CA PHE A 43 56.30 -46.00 -4.94
C PHE A 43 56.69 -46.81 -3.72
N THR A 44 57.75 -46.38 -3.05
CA THR A 44 58.40 -47.12 -1.99
C THR A 44 58.51 -46.27 -0.73
N TYR A 45 58.06 -46.82 0.39
CA TYR A 45 58.19 -46.25 1.73
C TYR A 45 59.03 -47.18 2.59
N ALA A 46 60.08 -46.64 3.21
CA ALA A 46 61.03 -47.40 4.01
C ALA A 46 61.01 -46.91 5.46
N ARG A 47 60.90 -47.83 6.42
CA ARG A 47 60.97 -47.49 7.85
C ARG A 47 61.91 -48.42 8.58
N ARG A 48 62.80 -47.87 9.40
CA ARG A 48 63.59 -48.67 10.35
C ARG A 48 62.70 -49.19 11.48
N LEU A 49 62.90 -50.45 11.85
CA LEU A 49 62.31 -51.06 13.03
C LEU A 49 63.27 -50.89 14.19
N ASN A 50 62.87 -50.11 15.18
CA ASN A 50 63.55 -50.11 16.47
C ASN A 50 62.96 -51.28 17.28
N LEU A 51 63.54 -52.47 17.12
CA LEU A 51 63.24 -53.61 18.00
C LEU A 51 63.91 -53.35 19.37
N MET A 52 63.29 -53.81 20.46
CA MET A 52 63.80 -53.61 21.83
C MET A 52 65.18 -54.27 22.11
N ASP A 53 65.73 -55.01 21.15
CA ASP A 53 67.04 -55.66 21.24
C ASP A 53 68.09 -54.87 20.42
N PRO A 54 69.14 -54.29 21.04
CA PRO A 54 70.12 -53.42 20.36
C PRO A 54 71.00 -54.12 19.31
N ILE A 55 70.90 -55.44 19.16
CA ILE A 55 71.73 -56.22 18.24
C ILE A 55 71.01 -56.51 16.91
N GLN A 56 69.70 -56.27 16.81
CA GLN A 56 68.92 -56.53 15.59
C GLN A 56 68.34 -55.25 14.98
N GLU A 57 69.07 -54.66 14.03
CA GLU A 57 68.53 -53.62 13.15
C GLU A 57 67.67 -54.27 12.05
N GLY A 58 66.36 -54.03 12.11
CA GLY A 58 65.41 -54.41 11.06
C GLY A 58 64.94 -53.20 10.25
N SER A 59 64.47 -53.41 9.03
CA SER A 59 63.68 -52.42 8.31
C SER A 59 62.55 -53.06 7.53
N ILE A 60 61.47 -52.32 7.30
CA ILE A 60 60.37 -52.73 6.44
C ILE A 60 60.30 -51.78 5.25
N LEU A 61 60.20 -52.37 4.07
CA LEU A 61 59.95 -51.68 2.82
C LEU A 61 58.53 -52.00 2.34
N PHE A 62 57.69 -50.98 2.23
CA PHE A 62 56.39 -51.08 1.57
C PHE A 62 56.53 -50.52 0.16
N THR A 63 56.12 -51.31 -0.83
CA THR A 63 56.22 -50.95 -2.24
C THR A 63 54.91 -51.22 -2.96
N ILE A 64 54.46 -50.27 -3.77
CA ILE A 64 53.24 -50.38 -4.58
C ILE A 64 53.61 -49.97 -6.02
N PRO A 65 53.29 -50.78 -7.05
CA PRO A 65 53.50 -50.40 -8.44
C PRO A 65 52.81 -49.06 -8.74
N ALA A 66 53.52 -48.14 -9.40
CA ALA A 66 52.97 -46.85 -9.79
C ALA A 66 51.73 -47.01 -10.68
N GLN A 67 51.74 -48.03 -11.56
CA GLN A 67 50.60 -48.36 -12.41
C GLN A 67 49.32 -48.68 -11.61
N GLN A 68 49.43 -49.39 -10.48
CA GLN A 68 48.25 -49.65 -9.64
C GLN A 68 47.69 -48.36 -9.03
N LEU A 69 48.55 -47.41 -8.69
CA LEU A 69 48.12 -46.11 -8.17
C LEU A 69 47.50 -45.24 -9.27
N ASP A 70 48.05 -45.28 -10.49
CA ASP A 70 47.50 -44.59 -11.66
C ASP A 70 46.13 -45.16 -12.04
N GLU A 71 45.96 -46.48 -12.04
CA GLU A 71 44.66 -47.14 -12.28
C GLU A 71 43.60 -46.71 -11.24
N ILE A 72 43.97 -46.64 -9.96
CA ILE A 72 43.07 -46.15 -8.88
C ILE A 72 42.73 -44.67 -9.09
N LYS A 73 43.74 -43.84 -9.40
CA LYS A 73 43.56 -42.40 -9.63
C LYS A 73 42.64 -42.13 -10.82
N ASP A 74 42.85 -42.83 -11.93
CA ASP A 74 42.05 -42.67 -13.14
C ASP A 74 40.61 -43.15 -12.92
N GLY A 75 40.42 -44.25 -12.16
CA GLY A 75 39.10 -44.68 -11.71
C GLY A 75 38.39 -43.62 -10.87
N LEU A 76 39.07 -43.05 -9.88
CA LEU A 76 38.53 -41.98 -9.04
C LEU A 76 38.18 -40.73 -9.84
N LEU A 77 39.04 -40.29 -10.76
CA LEU A 77 38.80 -39.12 -11.60
C LEU A 77 37.54 -39.30 -12.45
N ARG A 78 37.37 -40.47 -13.09
CA ARG A 78 36.16 -40.78 -13.88
C ARG A 78 34.91 -40.78 -13.00
N ASP A 79 34.97 -41.35 -11.81
CA ASP A 79 33.81 -41.36 -10.89
C ASP A 79 33.44 -39.94 -10.44
N PHE A 80 34.43 -39.08 -10.16
CA PHE A 80 34.20 -37.67 -9.87
C PHE A 80 33.59 -36.92 -11.07
N GLU A 81 34.06 -37.17 -12.28
CA GLU A 81 33.48 -36.57 -13.50
C GLU A 81 32.01 -36.96 -13.68
N LEU A 82 31.68 -38.25 -13.46
CA LEU A 82 30.31 -38.74 -13.54
C LEU A 82 29.42 -38.10 -12.46
N LEU A 83 29.91 -38.02 -11.21
CA LEU A 83 29.19 -37.37 -10.11
C LEU A 83 28.97 -35.88 -10.40
N PHE A 84 29.98 -35.19 -10.91
CA PHE A 84 29.88 -33.78 -11.26
C PHE A 84 28.90 -33.55 -12.41
N ALA A 85 28.95 -34.37 -13.46
CA ALA A 85 28.01 -34.31 -14.58
C ALA A 85 26.57 -34.57 -14.12
N LEU A 86 26.36 -35.54 -13.22
CA LEU A 86 25.06 -35.83 -12.63
C LEU A 86 24.55 -34.67 -11.78
N LEU A 87 25.41 -34.08 -10.93
CA LEU A 87 25.06 -32.92 -10.12
C LEU A 87 24.69 -31.72 -10.99
N PHE A 88 25.50 -31.44 -12.02
CA PHE A 88 25.23 -30.38 -12.98
C PHE A 88 23.88 -30.58 -13.67
N PHE A 89 23.60 -31.81 -14.11
CA PHE A 89 22.32 -32.16 -14.72
C PHE A 89 21.14 -31.97 -13.76
N LEU A 90 21.27 -32.38 -12.50
CA LEU A 90 20.23 -32.20 -11.48
C LEU A 90 19.97 -30.72 -11.19
N ILE A 91 21.01 -29.89 -11.11
CA ILE A 91 20.88 -28.44 -10.92
C ILE A 91 20.18 -27.81 -12.13
N ALA A 92 20.56 -28.18 -13.35
CA ALA A 92 19.91 -27.69 -14.56
C ALA A 92 18.43 -28.10 -14.62
N LEU A 93 18.12 -29.36 -14.31
CA LEU A 93 16.76 -29.89 -14.26
C LEU A 93 15.92 -29.16 -13.19
N PHE A 94 16.49 -28.97 -12.00
CA PHE A 94 15.84 -28.23 -10.92
C PHE A 94 15.61 -26.77 -11.31
N GLY A 95 16.61 -26.10 -11.89
CA GLY A 95 16.47 -24.72 -12.37
C GLY A 95 15.37 -24.58 -13.42
N TRP A 96 15.32 -25.49 -14.39
CA TRP A 96 14.25 -25.52 -15.39
C TRP A 96 12.86 -25.75 -14.77
N ARG A 97 12.73 -26.72 -13.86
CA ARG A 97 11.50 -26.97 -13.09
C ARG A 97 11.08 -25.78 -12.26
N PHE A 98 12.00 -25.18 -11.52
CA PHE A 98 11.78 -24.02 -10.66
C PHE A 98 11.33 -22.81 -11.46
N SER A 99 11.96 -22.57 -12.62
CA SER A 99 11.56 -21.50 -13.54
C SER A 99 10.10 -21.66 -13.99
N GLN A 100 9.69 -22.87 -14.34
CA GLN A 100 8.35 -23.16 -14.85
C GLN A 100 7.28 -23.18 -13.75
N GLN A 101 7.60 -23.71 -12.57
CA GLN A 101 6.63 -23.89 -11.49
C GLN A 101 6.46 -22.65 -10.61
N LEU A 102 7.51 -21.86 -10.43
CA LEU A 102 7.50 -20.73 -9.49
C LEU A 102 7.78 -19.39 -10.17
N LEU A 103 8.87 -19.29 -10.93
CA LEU A 103 9.36 -18.00 -11.41
C LEU A 103 8.41 -17.37 -12.45
N GLU A 104 7.94 -18.15 -13.43
CA GLU A 104 7.05 -17.64 -14.48
C GLU A 104 5.65 -17.23 -13.95
N PRO A 105 4.95 -18.05 -13.15
CA PRO A 105 3.67 -17.63 -12.56
C PRO A 105 3.77 -16.37 -11.71
N LEU A 106 4.81 -16.25 -10.87
CA LEU A 106 5.03 -15.05 -10.05
C LEU A 106 5.33 -13.81 -10.89
N HIS A 107 6.14 -13.96 -11.94
CA HIS A 107 6.42 -12.84 -12.85
C HIS A 107 5.16 -12.37 -13.58
N ARG A 108 4.29 -13.29 -14.02
CA ARG A 108 2.99 -12.94 -14.64
C ARG A 108 2.08 -12.21 -13.66
N LEU A 109 2.04 -12.63 -12.40
CA LEU A 109 1.25 -11.95 -11.37
C LEU A 109 1.79 -10.53 -11.12
N PHE A 110 3.11 -10.35 -11.06
CA PHE A 110 3.73 -9.02 -10.95
C PHE A 110 3.42 -8.13 -12.15
N LEU A 111 3.57 -8.64 -13.38
CA LEU A 111 3.23 -7.87 -14.59
C LEU A 111 1.77 -7.41 -14.57
N PHE A 112 0.86 -8.31 -14.21
CA PHE A 112 -0.57 -8.00 -14.12
C PHE A 112 -0.87 -6.89 -13.09
N THR A 113 -0.15 -6.83 -11.97
CA THR A 113 -0.34 -5.75 -10.98
C THR A 113 0.04 -4.36 -11.49
N ASN A 114 0.91 -4.28 -12.50
CA ASN A 114 1.32 -3.01 -13.10
C ASN A 114 0.48 -2.63 -14.33
N GLU A 115 -0.45 -3.48 -14.75
CA GLU A 115 -1.39 -3.18 -15.82
C GLU A 115 -2.46 -2.19 -15.35
N THR A 116 -2.92 -1.34 -16.27
CA THR A 116 -4.04 -0.44 -16.02
C THR A 116 -5.34 -1.24 -15.80
N PRO A 117 -6.33 -0.67 -15.07
CA PRO A 117 -7.62 -1.34 -14.89
C PRO A 117 -8.31 -1.73 -16.20
N GLU A 118 -8.11 -0.96 -17.28
CA GLU A 118 -8.63 -1.26 -18.62
C GLU A 118 -7.99 -2.49 -19.24
N GLN A 119 -6.67 -2.65 -19.08
CA GLN A 119 -5.92 -3.83 -19.53
C GLN A 119 -6.34 -5.07 -18.74
N GLN A 120 -6.42 -4.95 -17.41
CA GLN A 120 -6.91 -5.99 -16.51
C GLN A 120 -8.37 -6.39 -16.76
N ASN A 121 -9.14 -5.60 -17.52
CA ASN A 121 -10.52 -5.92 -17.87
C ASN A 121 -10.64 -6.75 -19.15
N LYS A 122 -9.63 -6.71 -20.02
CA LYS A 122 -9.64 -7.44 -21.29
C LYS A 122 -9.30 -8.91 -21.11
N GLU A 123 -8.30 -9.21 -20.29
CA GLU A 123 -7.92 -10.59 -20.00
C GLU A 123 -7.71 -10.81 -18.50
N PRO A 124 -8.42 -11.76 -17.86
CA PRO A 124 -8.18 -12.09 -16.46
C PRO A 124 -6.86 -12.85 -16.31
N LEU A 125 -6.24 -12.75 -15.13
CA LEU A 125 -5.01 -13.46 -14.82
C LEU A 125 -5.26 -14.98 -14.82
N LYS A 126 -4.77 -15.68 -15.85
CA LYS A 126 -4.94 -17.13 -16.02
C LYS A 126 -3.67 -17.88 -15.62
N ILE A 127 -3.51 -18.14 -14.32
CA ILE A 127 -2.47 -19.04 -13.80
C ILE A 127 -3.13 -20.39 -13.51
N LYS A 128 -2.69 -21.45 -14.17
CA LYS A 128 -3.25 -22.82 -14.06
C LYS A 128 -2.28 -23.75 -13.32
N THR A 129 -1.88 -23.40 -12.12
CA THR A 129 -1.11 -24.28 -11.24
C THR A 129 -2.03 -24.89 -10.17
N LYS A 130 -1.68 -26.08 -9.66
CA LYS A 130 -2.48 -26.80 -8.64
C LYS A 130 -1.89 -26.62 -7.23
N ASP A 131 -1.04 -25.63 -7.06
CA ASP A 131 -0.28 -25.32 -5.85
C ASP A 131 -0.79 -24.01 -5.22
N GLU A 132 -0.05 -23.51 -4.22
CA GLU A 132 -0.34 -22.26 -3.51
C GLU A 132 -0.32 -21.04 -4.44
N VAL A 133 0.47 -21.06 -5.51
CA VAL A 133 0.51 -19.98 -6.50
C VAL A 133 -0.80 -19.92 -7.28
N GLY A 134 -1.38 -21.09 -7.58
CA GLY A 134 -2.69 -21.20 -8.23
C GLY A 134 -3.82 -20.69 -7.32
N ALA A 135 -3.78 -21.06 -6.05
CA ALA A 135 -4.72 -20.55 -5.05
C ALA A 135 -4.62 -19.02 -4.88
N LEU A 136 -3.40 -18.48 -4.86
CA LEU A 136 -3.16 -17.04 -4.79
C LEU A 136 -3.73 -16.32 -6.02
N ALA A 137 -3.48 -16.84 -7.23
CA ALA A 137 -4.03 -16.26 -8.45
C ALA A 137 -5.56 -16.26 -8.47
N TYR A 138 -6.19 -17.31 -7.93
CA TYR A 138 -7.64 -17.37 -7.77
C TYR A 138 -8.16 -16.28 -6.82
N HIS A 139 -7.61 -16.17 -5.62
CA HIS A 139 -8.02 -15.13 -4.65
C HIS A 139 -7.76 -13.71 -5.15
N PHE A 140 -6.66 -13.53 -5.87
CA PHE A 140 -6.34 -12.25 -6.49
C PHE A 140 -7.38 -11.85 -7.55
N ASN A 141 -7.78 -12.78 -8.42
CA ASN A 141 -8.86 -12.54 -9.38
C ASN A 141 -10.18 -12.22 -8.69
N ASP A 142 -10.50 -12.89 -7.58
CA ASP A 142 -11.71 -12.65 -6.80
C ASP A 142 -11.73 -11.23 -6.20
N LEU A 143 -10.62 -10.82 -5.58
CA LEU A 143 -10.44 -9.45 -5.07
C LEU A 143 -10.59 -8.39 -6.17
N ILE A 144 -10.01 -8.63 -7.35
CA ILE A 144 -10.16 -7.71 -8.49
C ILE A 144 -11.63 -7.59 -8.90
N ASN A 145 -12.35 -8.71 -8.97
CA ASN A 145 -13.77 -8.71 -9.31
C ASN A 145 -14.61 -7.96 -8.27
N ASP A 146 -14.30 -8.14 -6.98
CA ASP A 146 -14.94 -7.42 -5.88
C ASP A 146 -14.66 -5.91 -5.94
N ILE A 147 -13.41 -5.52 -6.17
CA ILE A 147 -13.03 -4.10 -6.36
C ILE A 147 -13.78 -3.52 -7.55
N LYS A 148 -13.81 -4.22 -8.70
CA LYS A 148 -14.55 -3.79 -9.90
C LYS A 148 -16.05 -3.63 -9.61
N LYS A 149 -16.64 -4.56 -8.85
CA LYS A 149 -18.05 -4.51 -8.46
C LYS A 149 -18.32 -3.29 -7.56
N LYS A 150 -17.51 -3.08 -6.52
CA LYS A 150 -17.64 -1.94 -5.62
C LYS A 150 -17.43 -0.60 -6.32
N ASN A 151 -16.48 -0.50 -7.23
CA ASN A 151 -16.25 0.73 -7.99
C ASN A 151 -17.46 1.08 -8.87
N ARG A 152 -18.05 0.11 -9.57
CA ARG A 152 -19.29 0.34 -10.34
C ARG A 152 -20.46 0.76 -9.45
N GLU A 153 -20.61 0.14 -8.28
CA GLU A 153 -21.64 0.52 -7.32
C GLU A 153 -21.42 1.95 -6.80
N LEU A 154 -20.18 2.33 -6.51
CA LEU A 154 -19.81 3.69 -6.12
C LEU A 154 -20.07 4.69 -7.24
N GLU A 155 -19.71 4.39 -8.48
CA GLU A 155 -19.98 5.24 -9.65
C GLU A 155 -21.47 5.49 -9.81
N ASN A 156 -22.29 4.43 -9.75
CA ASN A 156 -23.75 4.56 -9.82
C ASN A 156 -24.30 5.43 -8.69
N ARG A 157 -23.80 5.26 -7.46
CA ARG A 157 -24.21 6.08 -6.31
C ARG A 157 -23.78 7.53 -6.47
N VAL A 158 -22.59 7.80 -7.02
CA VAL A 158 -22.11 9.16 -7.28
C VAL A 158 -23.00 9.83 -8.33
N GLU A 159 -23.37 9.11 -9.38
CA GLU A 159 -24.27 9.62 -10.41
C GLU A 159 -25.67 9.95 -9.84
N GLU A 160 -26.25 9.04 -9.07
CA GLU A 160 -27.54 9.24 -8.40
C GLU A 160 -27.51 10.45 -7.46
N ARG A 161 -26.48 10.55 -6.59
CA ARG A 161 -26.34 11.67 -5.66
C ARG A 161 -26.10 13.00 -6.35
N THR A 162 -25.37 13.00 -7.45
CA THR A 162 -25.14 14.20 -8.25
C THR A 162 -26.46 14.69 -8.85
N ARG A 163 -27.30 13.78 -9.34
CA ARG A 163 -28.64 14.10 -9.84
C ARG A 163 -29.56 14.63 -8.73
N GLU A 164 -29.63 13.94 -7.59
CA GLU A 164 -30.42 14.40 -6.43
C GLU A 164 -30.02 15.81 -5.98
N LEU A 165 -28.70 16.07 -5.91
CA LEU A 165 -28.16 17.36 -5.50
C LEU A 165 -28.52 18.47 -6.51
N GLN A 166 -28.45 18.16 -7.81
CA GLN A 166 -28.85 19.09 -8.86
C GLN A 166 -30.34 19.46 -8.76
N GLU A 167 -31.22 18.46 -8.55
CA GLU A 167 -32.65 18.68 -8.36
C GLU A 167 -32.96 19.45 -7.07
N ALA A 168 -32.23 19.19 -5.98
CA ALA A 168 -32.36 19.91 -4.72
C ALA A 168 -31.90 21.38 -4.86
N LYS A 169 -30.80 21.61 -5.59
CA LYS A 169 -30.28 22.96 -5.88
C LYS A 169 -31.28 23.77 -6.69
N GLU A 170 -31.85 23.20 -7.76
CA GLU A 170 -32.86 23.89 -8.58
C GLU A 170 -34.11 24.24 -7.78
N ARG A 171 -34.57 23.34 -6.90
CA ARG A 171 -35.67 23.62 -5.96
C ARG A 171 -35.34 24.77 -5.02
N ALA A 172 -34.13 24.80 -4.46
CA ALA A 172 -33.69 25.86 -3.57
C ALA A 172 -33.60 27.21 -4.30
N GLU A 173 -33.07 27.25 -5.53
CA GLU A 173 -33.01 28.47 -6.34
C GLU A 173 -34.40 29.00 -6.68
N LYS A 174 -35.34 28.12 -7.04
CA LYS A 174 -36.73 28.52 -7.29
C LYS A 174 -37.41 29.07 -6.04
N ALA A 175 -37.22 28.42 -4.89
CA ALA A 175 -37.75 28.90 -3.62
C ALA A 175 -37.17 30.26 -3.25
N ASN A 176 -35.86 30.46 -3.46
CA ASN A 176 -35.20 31.72 -3.17
C ASN A 176 -35.70 32.87 -4.07
N ARG A 177 -35.91 32.61 -5.37
CA ARG A 177 -36.53 33.60 -6.28
C ARG A 177 -37.94 33.97 -5.84
N SER A 178 -38.77 33.00 -5.47
CA SER A 178 -40.12 33.27 -4.95
C SER A 178 -40.08 34.10 -3.68
N LEU A 179 -39.13 33.83 -2.78
CA LEU A 179 -38.93 34.59 -1.55
C LEU A 179 -38.51 36.03 -1.85
N GLN A 180 -37.58 36.26 -2.77
CA GLN A 180 -37.16 37.59 -3.20
C GLN A 180 -38.33 38.40 -3.79
N ASN A 181 -39.15 37.77 -4.64
CA ASN A 181 -40.33 38.41 -5.20
C ASN A 181 -41.36 38.76 -4.11
N ALA A 182 -41.62 37.84 -3.19
CA ALA A 182 -42.53 38.07 -2.06
C ALA A 182 -42.02 39.20 -1.15
N HIS A 183 -40.71 39.26 -0.91
CA HIS A 183 -40.08 40.32 -0.14
C HIS A 183 -40.26 41.69 -0.80
N SER A 184 -39.98 41.79 -2.10
CA SER A 184 -40.14 43.04 -2.88
C SER A 184 -41.60 43.52 -2.88
N GLN A 185 -42.56 42.59 -3.01
CA GLN A 185 -43.99 42.92 -2.94
C GLN A 185 -44.41 43.40 -1.54
N LEU A 186 -43.85 42.79 -0.50
CA LEU A 186 -44.14 43.20 0.87
C LEU A 186 -43.58 44.60 1.15
N GLU A 187 -42.36 44.90 0.69
CA GLU A 187 -41.76 46.23 0.80
C GLU A 187 -42.62 47.28 0.11
N GLN A 188 -43.05 47.04 -1.14
CA GLN A 188 -43.97 47.96 -1.84
C GLN A 188 -45.29 48.17 -1.11
N ARG A 189 -45.87 47.11 -0.54
CA ARG A 189 -47.12 47.24 0.25
C ARG A 189 -46.90 48.03 1.53
N VAL A 190 -45.79 47.80 2.22
CA VAL A 190 -45.44 48.55 3.43
C VAL A 190 -45.29 50.02 3.09
N GLU A 191 -44.52 50.35 2.06
CA GLU A 191 -44.33 51.73 1.60
C GLU A 191 -45.65 52.41 1.20
N GLN A 192 -46.48 51.72 0.40
CA GLN A 192 -47.79 52.23 0.01
C GLN A 192 -48.68 52.49 1.23
N ARG A 193 -48.75 51.56 2.19
CA ARG A 193 -49.58 51.70 3.39
C ARG A 193 -49.08 52.80 4.31
N THR A 194 -47.76 52.96 4.43
CA THR A 194 -47.17 54.08 5.17
C THR A 194 -47.53 55.41 4.52
N SER A 195 -47.44 55.51 3.19
CA SER A 195 -47.81 56.73 2.45
C SER A 195 -49.31 57.03 2.55
N GLU A 196 -50.19 56.02 2.41
CA GLU A 196 -51.64 56.18 2.56
C GLU A 196 -52.02 56.65 3.96
N LEU A 197 -51.39 56.08 4.98
CA LEU A 197 -51.61 56.46 6.38
C LEU A 197 -51.18 57.91 6.61
N GLN A 198 -49.98 58.28 6.18
CA GLN A 198 -49.48 59.64 6.30
C GLN A 198 -50.40 60.64 5.59
N GLN A 199 -50.84 60.33 4.37
CA GLN A 199 -51.77 61.20 3.63
C GLN A 199 -53.14 61.32 4.34
N SER A 200 -53.64 60.23 4.92
CA SER A 200 -54.89 60.24 5.70
C SER A 200 -54.77 61.06 6.98
N GLU A 201 -53.65 60.96 7.68
CA GLU A 201 -53.35 61.76 8.87
C GLU A 201 -53.24 63.25 8.54
N GLU A 202 -52.48 63.61 7.49
CA GLU A 202 -52.35 64.98 6.99
C GLU A 202 -53.70 65.56 6.56
N ARG A 203 -54.52 64.79 5.85
CA ARG A 203 -55.86 65.20 5.45
C ARG A 203 -56.77 65.41 6.66
N THR A 204 -56.73 64.50 7.64
CA THR A 204 -57.54 64.61 8.87
C THR A 204 -57.14 65.87 9.64
N ARG A 205 -55.83 66.12 9.80
CA ARG A 205 -55.31 67.33 10.42
C ARG A 205 -55.75 68.59 9.66
N ALA A 206 -55.64 68.62 8.34
CA ALA A 206 -56.06 69.76 7.53
C ALA A 206 -57.57 70.05 7.65
N ILE A 207 -58.42 69.01 7.75
CA ILE A 207 -59.87 69.19 7.98
C ILE A 207 -60.13 69.80 9.36
N ILE A 208 -59.45 69.31 10.41
CA ILE A 208 -59.58 69.86 11.76
C ILE A 208 -59.11 71.32 11.80
N ASP A 209 -57.97 71.62 11.17
CA ASP A 209 -57.38 72.95 11.17
C ASP A 209 -58.21 73.97 10.35
N SER A 210 -58.94 73.52 9.32
CA SER A 210 -59.72 74.38 8.42
C SER A 210 -61.22 74.49 8.78
N ALA A 211 -61.69 73.75 9.78
CA ALA A 211 -63.10 73.77 10.18
C ALA A 211 -63.50 75.13 10.76
N ALA A 212 -64.60 75.71 10.26
CA ALA A 212 -65.12 76.99 10.75
C ALA A 212 -65.70 76.88 12.17
N ASP A 213 -66.29 75.73 12.51
CA ASP A 213 -66.75 75.43 13.86
C ASP A 213 -65.56 74.99 14.74
N GLY A 214 -65.58 75.38 16.01
CA GLY A 214 -64.55 74.97 16.97
C GLY A 214 -64.61 73.46 17.22
N ILE A 215 -63.52 72.75 16.92
CA ILE A 215 -63.40 71.30 17.14
C ILE A 215 -62.51 71.06 18.35
N ILE A 216 -63.05 70.31 19.31
CA ILE A 216 -62.35 69.86 20.51
C ILE A 216 -62.52 68.34 20.60
N VAL A 217 -61.41 67.61 20.63
CA VAL A 217 -61.39 66.14 20.85
C VAL A 217 -60.93 65.88 22.27
N ILE A 218 -61.64 65.02 22.99
CA ILE A 218 -61.33 64.63 24.38
C ILE A 218 -61.22 63.11 24.51
N ASP A 219 -60.38 62.65 25.43
CA ASP A 219 -60.30 61.24 25.80
C ASP A 219 -61.49 60.79 26.69
N GLY A 220 -61.53 59.51 27.04
CA GLY A 220 -62.58 58.94 27.92
C GLY A 220 -62.60 59.50 29.35
N LYS A 221 -61.59 60.30 29.76
CA LYS A 221 -61.50 60.98 31.06
C LYS A 221 -61.75 62.50 30.94
N GLY A 222 -62.07 62.99 29.74
CA GLY A 222 -62.32 64.40 29.47
C GLY A 222 -61.06 65.25 29.32
N ILE A 223 -59.89 64.66 29.08
CA ILE A 223 -58.66 65.38 28.77
C ILE A 223 -58.66 65.78 27.29
N VAL A 224 -58.38 67.05 26.99
CA VAL A 224 -58.35 67.56 25.60
C VAL A 224 -57.12 67.02 24.86
N GLU A 225 -57.36 66.29 23.78
CA GLU A 225 -56.33 65.72 22.89
C GLU A 225 -56.07 66.59 21.66
N THR A 226 -57.09 67.28 21.14
CA THR A 226 -56.96 68.14 19.97
C THR A 226 -57.84 69.37 20.12
N PHE A 227 -57.31 70.53 19.75
CA PHE A 227 -57.98 71.82 19.86
C PHE A 227 -57.71 72.62 18.57
N SER A 228 -58.74 72.83 17.74
CA SER A 228 -58.57 73.45 16.43
C SER A 228 -58.38 74.98 16.50
N PRO A 229 -57.79 75.63 15.47
CA PRO A 229 -57.60 77.09 15.46
C PRO A 229 -58.90 77.90 15.61
N SER A 230 -60.01 77.40 15.07
CA SER A 230 -61.33 78.02 15.27
C SER A 230 -61.81 77.89 16.72
N ALA A 231 -61.47 76.80 17.42
CA ALA A 231 -61.73 76.68 18.86
C ALA A 231 -60.88 77.65 19.68
N GLU A 232 -59.63 77.91 19.29
CA GLU A 232 -58.81 78.98 19.88
C GLU A 232 -59.49 80.34 19.75
N THR A 233 -60.05 80.61 18.58
CA THR A 233 -60.76 81.87 18.30
C THR A 233 -62.07 81.98 19.09
N ILE A 234 -62.84 80.89 19.21
CA ILE A 234 -64.15 80.87 19.88
C ILE A 234 -64.01 80.94 21.41
N PHE A 235 -63.08 80.18 21.99
CA PHE A 235 -62.91 80.08 23.45
C PHE A 235 -61.84 81.03 24.01
N GLY A 236 -60.98 81.62 23.15
CA GLY A 236 -59.98 82.61 23.54
C GLY A 236 -58.72 82.05 24.19
N TYR A 237 -58.47 80.74 24.11
CA TYR A 237 -57.28 80.07 24.64
C TYR A 237 -56.44 79.49 23.50
N GLY A 238 -55.11 79.49 23.63
CA GLY A 238 -54.25 78.77 22.68
C GLY A 238 -54.30 77.26 22.89
N ALA A 239 -54.13 76.48 21.82
CA ALA A 239 -54.11 75.01 21.88
C ALA A 239 -53.07 74.49 22.87
N SER A 240 -51.89 75.12 22.95
CA SER A 240 -50.84 74.77 23.92
C SER A 240 -51.24 74.95 25.39
N GLU A 241 -52.25 75.77 25.68
CA GLU A 241 -52.74 76.03 27.03
C GLU A 241 -53.86 75.06 27.44
N VAL A 242 -54.57 74.48 26.46
CA VAL A 242 -55.75 73.64 26.67
C VAL A 242 -55.45 72.15 26.47
N THR A 243 -54.62 71.79 25.48
CA THR A 243 -54.26 70.41 25.20
C THR A 243 -53.55 69.77 26.41
N GLY A 244 -54.01 68.59 26.82
CA GLY A 244 -53.54 67.88 28.02
C GLY A 244 -54.26 68.26 29.32
N ASN A 245 -55.12 69.28 29.30
CA ASN A 245 -55.95 69.68 30.45
C ASN A 245 -57.39 69.14 30.32
N ASN A 246 -58.13 69.16 31.43
CA ASN A 246 -59.52 68.68 31.43
C ASN A 246 -60.47 69.72 30.82
N ILE A 247 -61.38 69.26 29.96
CA ILE A 247 -62.32 70.13 29.21
C ILE A 247 -63.20 71.02 30.09
N ASN A 248 -63.41 70.67 31.36
CA ASN A 248 -64.15 71.49 32.31
C ASN A 248 -63.59 72.92 32.44
N MET A 249 -62.31 73.16 32.11
CA MET A 249 -61.75 74.52 32.11
C MET A 249 -62.44 75.47 31.11
N LEU A 250 -63.11 74.94 30.09
CA LEU A 250 -63.80 75.71 29.04
C LEU A 250 -65.31 75.87 29.30
N MET A 251 -65.85 75.20 30.32
CA MET A 251 -67.28 75.15 30.63
C MET A 251 -67.49 75.64 32.08
N PRO A 252 -67.89 76.91 32.30
CA PRO A 252 -68.14 77.47 33.62
C PRO A 252 -69.42 76.94 34.28
#